data_AF-A0A655ZYR8-F1
#
_entry.id   AF-A0A655ZYR8-F1
#
_cell.length_a   1.000
_cell.length_b   1.000
_cell.length_c   1.000
_cell.angle_alpha   90.00
_cell.angle_beta   90.00
_cell.angle_gamma   90.00
#
_symmetry.space_group_name_H-M   'P 1'
#
loop_
_entity.id
_entity.type
_entity.pdbx_description
1 polymer ?
#
loop_
_entity_poly.entity_id
_entity_poly.type
_entity_poly.pdbx_seq_one_letter_code
_entity_poly.pdbx_strand_id
1 'polypeptide(L)'
;MALFCQGMNQPLAYFPKTALACVEAGFSRGKWQEDEEKSYKKMADTFNDSFYIKGEGGNRYIARIWPQWSDELAKTLRQLAIKVLQTPRLQVQDAEQV
;
A
#
# COMPACT_ATOMS: atom_id res chain seq x y z
N MET A 1 4.81 -3.84 -17.54
CA MET A 1 4.11 -5.00 -18.15
C MET A 1 4.12 -6.27 -17.30
N ALA A 2 5.21 -6.61 -16.59
CA ALA A 2 5.26 -7.84 -15.78
C ALA A 2 4.13 -8.00 -14.73
N LEU A 3 3.80 -6.94 -13.96
CA LEU A 3 2.72 -7.00 -12.95
C LEU A 3 1.34 -7.20 -13.58
N PHE A 4 1.10 -6.63 -14.76
CA PHE A 4 -0.15 -6.85 -15.50
C PHE A 4 -0.31 -8.33 -15.87
N CYS A 5 0.73 -8.93 -16.49
CA CYS A 5 0.69 -10.35 -16.85
C CYS A 5 0.57 -11.27 -15.61
N GLN A 6 1.25 -10.92 -14.51
CA GLN A 6 1.13 -11.68 -13.26
C GLN A 6 -0.29 -11.60 -12.68
N GLY A 7 -0.90 -10.40 -12.68
CA GLY A 7 -2.27 -10.18 -12.22
C GLY A 7 -3.34 -10.90 -13.05
N MET A 8 -3.05 -11.16 -14.33
CA MET A 8 -3.91 -11.97 -15.22
C MET A 8 -3.87 -13.46 -14.88
N ASN A 9 -2.75 -13.96 -14.33
CA ASN A 9 -2.57 -15.37 -13.97
C ASN A 9 -3.00 -15.66 -12.53
N GLN A 10 -2.78 -14.72 -11.61
CA GLN A 10 -3.13 -14.85 -10.20
C GLN A 10 -3.46 -13.48 -9.59
N PRO A 11 -4.35 -13.40 -8.59
CA PRO A 11 -4.62 -12.16 -7.90
C PRO A 11 -3.35 -11.57 -7.27
N LEU A 12 -3.09 -10.29 -7.56
CA LEU A 12 -2.03 -9.54 -6.90
C LEU A 12 -2.56 -8.83 -5.66
N ALA A 13 -1.85 -8.97 -4.54
CA ALA A 13 -2.13 -8.27 -3.30
C ALA A 13 -1.72 -6.78 -3.37
N TYR A 14 -2.23 -6.07 -4.36
CA TYR A 14 -2.02 -4.65 -4.55
C TYR A 14 -3.34 -3.91 -4.36
N PHE A 15 -3.47 -3.23 -3.23
CA PHE A 15 -4.64 -2.43 -2.89
C PHE A 15 -4.24 -0.94 -2.92
N PRO A 16 -4.71 -0.15 -3.90
CA PRO A 16 -4.18 1.18 -4.17
C PRO A 16 -4.18 2.14 -2.96
N LYS A 17 -5.23 2.13 -2.14
CA LYS A 17 -5.29 3.03 -0.97
C LYS A 17 -4.32 2.59 0.11
N THR A 18 -4.27 1.30 0.42
CA THR A 18 -3.32 0.72 1.37
C THR A 18 -1.87 0.90 0.91
N ALA A 19 -1.60 0.75 -0.39
CA ALA A 19 -0.29 0.95 -0.99
C ALA A 19 0.16 2.41 -0.90
N LEU A 20 -0.75 3.36 -1.15
CA LEU A 20 -0.47 4.78 -0.95
C LEU A 20 -0.18 5.08 0.53
N ALA A 21 -0.99 4.56 1.45
CA ALA A 21 -0.76 4.73 2.90
C ALA A 21 0.59 4.17 3.35
N CYS A 22 1.05 3.05 2.76
CA CYS A 22 2.40 2.52 2.97
C CYS A 22 3.48 3.53 2.58
N VAL A 23 3.38 4.15 1.40
CA VAL A 23 4.40 5.08 0.90
C VAL A 23 4.35 6.40 1.67
N GLU A 24 3.16 6.94 1.93
CA GLU A 24 2.97 8.18 2.70
C GLU A 24 3.45 8.04 4.16
N ALA A 25 3.41 6.83 4.74
CA ALA A 25 3.97 6.58 6.06
C ALA A 25 5.49 6.84 6.13
N GLY A 26 6.20 6.67 5.01
CA GLY A 26 7.63 6.98 4.86
C GLY A 26 7.93 8.47 4.74
N PHE A 27 6.94 9.35 4.76
CA PHE A 27 7.17 10.79 4.79
C PHE A 27 7.01 11.37 6.21
N SER A 28 7.94 12.23 6.58
CA SER A 28 7.92 13.00 7.81
C SER A 28 8.35 14.44 7.51
N ARG A 29 7.45 15.40 7.76
CA ARG A 29 7.68 16.84 7.47
C ARG A 29 8.19 17.09 6.04
N GLY A 30 7.63 16.38 5.07
CA GLY A 30 7.99 16.51 3.65
C GLY A 30 9.32 15.88 3.26
N LYS A 31 10.00 15.18 4.16
CA LYS A 31 11.22 14.40 3.83
C LYS A 31 10.92 12.92 3.89
N TRP A 32 11.52 12.16 2.97
CA TRP A 32 11.53 10.71 3.04
C TRP A 32 12.37 10.24 4.23
N GLN A 33 11.76 9.45 5.09
CA GLN A 33 12.36 8.74 6.22
C GLN A 33 11.73 7.36 6.26
N GLU A 34 12.51 6.34 5.91
CA GLU A 34 12.01 4.97 5.92
C GLU A 34 11.64 4.54 7.34
N ASP A 35 10.38 4.12 7.51
CA ASP A 35 9.82 3.63 8.76
C ASP A 35 8.85 2.50 8.43
N GLU A 36 9.37 1.27 8.48
CA GLU A 36 8.63 0.09 8.08
C GLU A 36 7.52 -0.28 9.09
N GLU A 37 7.75 -0.09 10.39
CA GLU A 37 6.75 -0.37 11.42
C GLU A 37 5.54 0.56 11.28
N LYS A 38 5.80 1.86 11.09
CA LYS A 38 4.75 2.85 10.82
C LYS A 38 4.02 2.55 9.52
N SER A 39 4.73 2.07 8.50
CA SER A 39 4.13 1.66 7.22
C SER A 39 3.13 0.52 7.42
N TYR A 40 3.51 -0.55 8.12
CA TYR A 40 2.61 -1.67 8.39
C TYR A 40 1.38 -1.27 9.20
N LYS A 41 1.57 -0.41 10.21
CA LYS A 41 0.45 0.12 10.99
C LYS A 41 -0.53 0.91 10.11
N LYS A 42 -0.03 1.83 9.28
CA LYS A 42 -0.88 2.63 8.38
C LYS A 42 -1.56 1.79 7.30
N MET A 43 -0.89 0.75 6.83
CA MET A 43 -1.48 -0.22 5.91
C MET A 43 -2.66 -0.95 6.57
N ALA A 44 -2.46 -1.49 7.78
CA ALA A 44 -3.51 -2.18 8.52
C ALA A 44 -4.71 -1.27 8.83
N ASP A 45 -4.46 -0.02 9.24
CA ASP A 45 -5.50 0.98 9.51
C ASP A 45 -6.32 1.33 8.24
N THR A 46 -5.68 1.27 7.06
CA THR A 46 -6.32 1.59 5.77
C THR A 46 -7.05 0.39 5.16
N PHE A 47 -6.53 -0.82 5.40
CA PHE A 47 -7.10 -2.05 4.88
C PHE A 47 -8.35 -2.47 5.67
N ASN A 48 -8.29 -2.40 6.99
CA ASN A 48 -9.39 -2.84 7.86
C ASN A 48 -10.48 -1.75 7.99
N ASP A 49 -11.71 -2.19 8.21
CA ASP A 49 -12.80 -1.27 8.54
C ASP A 49 -12.52 -0.60 9.89
N SER A 50 -12.81 0.69 9.95
CA SER A 50 -12.89 1.46 11.19
C SER A 50 -14.36 1.73 11.53
N PHE A 51 -14.61 2.31 12.71
CA PHE A 51 -15.97 2.65 13.11
C PHE A 51 -16.70 3.60 12.12
N TYR A 52 -15.96 4.50 11.45
CA TYR A 52 -16.54 5.52 10.57
C TYR A 52 -16.22 5.33 9.07
N ILE A 53 -15.15 4.61 8.74
CA ILE A 53 -14.63 4.49 7.38
C ILE A 53 -14.47 3.01 7.04
N LYS A 54 -15.03 2.59 5.90
CA LYS A 54 -14.77 1.27 5.33
C LYS A 54 -13.36 1.19 4.77
N GLY A 55 -12.61 0.21 5.23
CA GLY A 55 -11.28 -0.12 4.75
C GLY A 55 -11.33 -0.76 3.37
N GLU A 56 -10.19 -0.76 2.69
CA GLU A 56 -10.10 -1.32 1.34
C GLU A 56 -10.37 -2.84 1.32
N GLY A 57 -10.02 -3.54 2.40
CA GLY A 57 -10.27 -4.97 2.59
C GLY A 57 -11.75 -5.34 2.72
N GLY A 58 -12.62 -4.39 3.10
CA GLY A 58 -14.07 -4.60 3.15
C GLY A 58 -14.74 -4.76 1.77
N ASN A 59 -14.01 -4.54 0.68
CA ASN A 59 -14.50 -4.82 -0.67
C ASN A 59 -14.71 -6.33 -0.86
N ARG A 60 -15.92 -6.73 -1.27
CA ARG A 60 -16.30 -8.15 -1.47
C ARG A 60 -15.35 -8.93 -2.39
N TYR A 61 -14.75 -8.31 -3.40
CA TYR A 61 -13.80 -8.98 -4.29
C TYR A 61 -12.45 -9.22 -3.61
N ILE A 62 -12.01 -8.29 -2.77
CA ILE A 62 -10.77 -8.41 -1.99
C ILE A 62 -10.97 -9.45 -0.88
N ALA A 63 -12.05 -9.31 -0.09
CA ALA A 63 -12.36 -10.22 1.02
C ALA A 63 -12.55 -11.68 0.60
N ARG A 64 -12.90 -11.95 -0.67
CA ARG A 64 -13.00 -13.32 -1.20
C ARG A 64 -11.65 -14.05 -1.25
N ILE A 65 -10.55 -13.32 -1.43
CA ILE A 65 -9.20 -13.86 -1.56
C ILE A 65 -8.39 -13.61 -0.29
N TRP A 66 -8.53 -12.41 0.28
CA TRP A 66 -7.87 -11.96 1.49
C TRP A 66 -8.91 -11.53 2.52
N PRO A 67 -9.53 -12.49 3.24
CA PRO A 67 -10.62 -12.20 4.18
C PRO A 67 -10.16 -11.48 5.45
N GLN A 68 -8.87 -11.54 5.76
CA GLN A 68 -8.29 -10.95 6.96
C GLN A 68 -6.89 -10.42 6.67
N TRP A 69 -6.50 -9.40 7.43
CA TRP A 69 -5.14 -8.88 7.41
C TRP A 69 -4.16 -9.91 8.00
N SER A 70 -3.00 -10.11 7.35
CA SER A 70 -1.93 -11.00 7.82
C SER A 70 -0.56 -10.40 7.54
N ASP A 71 0.46 -10.87 8.26
CA ASP A 71 1.84 -10.40 8.07
C ASP A 71 2.37 -10.71 6.67
N GLU A 72 1.98 -11.86 6.10
CA GLU A 72 2.36 -12.24 4.73
C GLU A 72 1.72 -11.31 3.69
N LEU A 73 0.45 -10.96 3.89
CA LEU A 73 -0.26 -10.00 3.05
C LEU A 73 0.39 -8.62 3.14
N ALA A 74 0.71 -8.19 4.36
CA ALA A 74 1.36 -6.91 4.63
C ALA A 74 2.71 -6.81 3.91
N LYS A 75 3.57 -7.82 4.06
CA LYS A 75 4.89 -7.87 3.40
C LYS A 75 4.77 -7.84 1.87
N THR A 76 3.88 -8.65 1.31
CA THR A 76 3.66 -8.73 -0.15
C THR A 76 3.16 -7.40 -0.69
N LEU A 77 2.18 -6.79 -0.03
CA LEU A 77 1.63 -5.50 -0.45
C LEU A 77 2.68 -4.39 -0.37
N ARG A 78 3.49 -4.36 0.69
CA ARG A 78 4.56 -3.38 0.85
C ARG A 78 5.59 -3.48 -0.27
N GLN A 79 6.02 -4.70 -0.63
CA GLN A 79 6.94 -4.91 -1.76
C GLN A 79 6.37 -4.35 -3.06
N LEU A 80 5.07 -4.57 -3.32
CA LEU A 80 4.40 -4.04 -4.50
C LEU A 80 4.25 -2.50 -4.42
N ALA A 81 3.94 -1.95 -3.25
CA ALA A 81 3.81 -0.51 -3.03
C ALA A 81 5.14 0.22 -3.27
N ILE A 82 6.25 -0.29 -2.75
CA ILE A 82 7.60 0.23 -3.02
C ILE A 82 7.88 0.20 -4.52
N LYS A 83 7.66 -0.96 -5.16
CA LYS A 83 7.96 -1.18 -6.58
C LYS A 83 7.15 -0.29 -7.52
N VAL A 84 5.91 0.05 -7.16
CA VAL A 84 4.98 0.77 -8.04
C VAL A 84 4.89 2.27 -7.71
N LEU A 85 4.87 2.63 -6.43
CA LEU A 85 4.52 3.99 -6.00
C LEU A 85 5.65 4.78 -5.36
N GLN A 86 6.66 4.16 -4.75
CA GLN A 86 7.68 4.92 -4.01
C GLN A 86 8.50 5.82 -4.95
N THR A 87 9.06 5.27 -6.02
CA THR A 87 9.88 6.05 -6.96
C THR A 87 9.14 7.25 -7.56
N PRO A 88 7.95 7.11 -8.18
CA PRO A 88 7.25 8.26 -8.72
C PRO A 88 6.86 9.27 -7.63
N ARG A 89 6.55 8.80 -6.42
CA ARG A 89 6.19 9.71 -5.32
C ARG A 89 7.37 10.55 -4.81
N LEU A 90 8.58 9.97 -4.79
CA LEU A 90 9.81 10.69 -4.47
C LEU A 90 10.16 11.73 -5.54
N GLN A 91 9.97 11.41 -6.82
CA GLN A 91 10.23 12.34 -7.93
C GLN A 91 9.34 13.59 -7.90
N VAL A 92 8.10 13.48 -7.44
CA VAL A 92 7.22 14.64 -7.23
C VAL A 92 7.79 15.57 -6.16
N GLN A 93 8.36 15.02 -5.08
CA GLN A 93 8.98 15.83 -4.03
C GLN A 93 10.18 16.62 -4.57
N ASP A 94 11.00 16.02 -5.44
CA ASP A 94 12.13 16.71 -6.06
C ASP A 94 11.65 17.85 -6.97
N ALA A 95 10.57 17.65 -7.72
CA ALA A 95 10.02 18.68 -8.61
C ALA A 95 9.40 19.88 -7.87
N GLU A 96 8.85 19.68 -6.67
CA GLU A 96 8.30 20.75 -5.81
C GLU A 96 9.38 21.54 -5.05
N GLN A 97 10.61 21.03 -5.00
CA GLN A 97 11.76 21.68 -4.35
C GLN A 97 12.64 22.51 -5.30
N VAL A 98 12.32 22.53 -6.60
CA VAL A 98 13.03 23.29 -7.66
C VAL A 98 12.34 24.62 -7.95
#